data_AF-A0A7X6I0N8-F1
#
_entry.id   AF-A0A7X6I0N8-F1
#
_cell.length_a   1.000
_cell.length_b   1.000
_cell.length_c   1.000
_cell.angle_alpha   90.00
_cell.angle_beta   90.00
_cell.angle_gamma   90.00
#
_symmetry.space_group_name_H-M   'P 1'
#
loop_
_entity.id
_entity.type
_entity.pdbx_description
1 polymer ?
#
loop_
_entity_poly.entity_id
_entity_poly.type
_entity_poly.pdbx_seq_one_letter_code
_entity_poly.pdbx_strand_id
1 'polypeptide(L)' 'MPPGQPRAWYESHNRRLKALRLATALLADGVYHPTQATDRRIRAMALRIGVHAPSDTTCRQVRVLMLH' A
#
# COMPACT_ATOMS: atom_id res chain seq x y z
N MET A 1 -8.80 -19.01 3.53
CA MET A 1 -8.38 -18.75 2.13
C MET A 1 -9.35 -19.50 1.24
N PRO A 2 -9.91 -18.91 0.17
CA PRO A 2 -10.67 -19.70 -0.80
C PRO A 2 -9.76 -20.83 -1.31
N PRO A 3 -10.24 -22.07 -1.45
CA PRO A 3 -9.38 -23.16 -1.94
C PRO A 3 -9.01 -22.94 -3.42
N GLY A 4 -7.75 -23.23 -3.80
CA GLY A 4 -7.39 -23.43 -5.22
C GLY A 4 -6.32 -22.52 -5.85
N GLN A 5 -5.81 -21.48 -5.18
CA GLN A 5 -4.75 -20.63 -5.74
C GLN A 5 -3.37 -20.91 -5.11
N PRO A 6 -2.26 -20.75 -5.85
CA PRO A 6 -0.92 -20.82 -5.27
C PRO A 6 -0.70 -19.74 -4.21
N ARG A 7 0.13 -20.01 -3.19
CA ARG A 7 0.49 -19.04 -2.13
C ARG A 7 0.92 -17.67 -2.67
N ALA A 8 1.71 -17.67 -3.75
CA ALA A 8 2.20 -16.45 -4.39
C ALA A 8 1.07 -15.53 -4.88
N TRP A 9 -0.05 -16.10 -5.31
CA TRP A 9 -1.23 -15.34 -5.72
C TRP A 9 -1.80 -14.55 -4.53
N TYR A 10 -1.98 -15.20 -3.37
CA TYR A 10 -2.48 -14.54 -2.17
C TYR A 10 -1.52 -13.47 -1.67
N GLU A 11 -0.23 -13.72 -1.72
CA GLU A 11 0.76 -12.72 -1.32
C GLU A 11 0.70 -11.48 -2.22
N SER A 12 0.60 -11.67 -3.53
CA SER A 12 0.43 -10.56 -4.48
C SER A 12 -0.88 -9.81 -4.27
N HIS A 13 -1.97 -10.54 -4.11
CA HIS A 13 -3.29 -10.00 -3.86
C HIS A 13 -3.33 -9.19 -2.55
N ASN A 14 -2.82 -9.75 -1.45
CA ASN A 14 -2.75 -9.08 -0.16
C ASN A 14 -1.83 -7.86 -0.18
N ARG A 15 -0.72 -7.90 -0.94
CA ARG A 15 0.13 -6.72 -1.16
C ARG A 15 -0.63 -5.62 -1.89
N ARG A 16 -1.43 -5.95 -2.92
CA ARG A 16 -2.26 -4.97 -3.64
C ARG A 16 -3.35 -4.37 -2.75
N LEU A 17 -4.05 -5.18 -1.95
CA LEU A 17 -5.03 -4.69 -0.98
C LEU A 17 -4.40 -3.76 0.07
N LYS A 18 -3.22 -4.14 0.57
CA LYS A 18 -2.45 -3.31 1.50
C LYS A 18 -2.06 -1.97 0.85
N ALA A 19 -1.61 -1.99 -0.40
CA ALA A 19 -1.25 -0.79 -1.14
C ALA A 19 -2.45 0.14 -1.36
N LEU A 20 -3.61 -0.40 -1.76
CA LEU A 20 -4.85 0.36 -1.92
C LEU A 20 -5.27 1.05 -0.62
N ARG A 21 -5.27 0.31 0.50
CA ARG A 21 -5.62 0.87 1.81
C ARG A 21 -4.69 2.03 2.21
N LEU A 22 -3.40 1.92 1.94
CA LEU A 22 -2.43 2.99 2.20
C LEU A 22 -2.62 4.18 1.27
N ALA A 23 -2.88 3.96 -0.03
CA ALA A 23 -3.13 5.03 -0.99
C ALA A 23 -4.35 5.87 -0.60
N THR A 24 -5.48 5.24 -0.25
CA THR A 24 -6.67 5.96 0.22
C THR A 24 -6.40 6.75 1.50
N ALA A 25 -5.65 6.18 2.45
CA ALA A 25 -5.30 6.87 3.70
C ALA A 25 -4.37 8.07 3.49
N LEU A 26 -3.46 7.99 2.50
CA LEU A 26 -2.60 9.10 2.09
C LEU A 26 -3.39 10.22 1.42
N LEU A 27 -4.31 9.86 0.52
CA LEU A 27 -5.19 10.83 -0.13
C LEU A 27 -6.08 11.57 0.89
N ALA A 28 -6.61 10.84 1.88
CA ALA A 28 -7.37 11.42 2.98
C ALA A 28 -6.52 12.32 3.92
N ASP A 29 -5.20 12.14 3.94
CA ASP A 29 -4.23 12.93 4.70
C ASP A 29 -3.66 14.13 3.89
N GLY A 30 -4.19 14.38 2.69
CA GLY A 30 -3.75 15.48 1.83
C GLY A 30 -2.51 15.19 0.98
N VAL A 31 -2.08 13.93 0.88
CA VAL A 31 -0.98 13.51 0.01
C VAL A 31 -1.56 13.10 -1.33
N TYR A 32 -1.53 14.01 -2.31
CA TYR A 32 -2.17 13.80 -3.61
C TYR A 32 -1.20 13.36 -4.70
N HIS A 33 0.09 13.67 -4.56
CA HIS A 33 1.09 13.30 -5.57
C HIS A 33 1.98 12.14 -5.10
N PRO A 34 2.33 11.20 -6.00
CA PRO A 34 3.21 10.08 -5.67
C PRO A 34 4.62 10.52 -5.26
N THR A 35 5.06 11.72 -5.66
CA THR A 35 6.33 12.33 -5.23
C THR A 35 6.30 12.73 -3.75
N GLN A 36 5.13 13.04 -3.19
CA GLN A 36 4.94 13.35 -1.77
C GLN A 36 4.85 12.05 -0.92
N ALA A 37 4.41 10.95 -1.54
CA ALA A 37 4.31 9.63 -0.92
C ALA A 37 5.68 8.93 -0.83
N THR A 38 6.64 9.50 -0.08
CA THR A 38 7.95 8.88 0.18
C THR A 38 7.84 7.60 1.02
N ASP A 39 8.84 6.70 0.99
CA ASP A 39 8.76 5.42 1.73
C ASP A 39 8.61 5.67 3.23
N ARG A 40 9.30 6.68 3.75
CA ARG A 40 9.16 7.15 5.14
C ARG A 40 7.72 7.56 5.44
N ARG A 41 7.09 8.34 4.56
CA ARG A 41 5.71 8.81 4.76
C ARG A 41 4.69 7.67 4.64
N ILE A 42 4.87 6.75 3.69
CA ILE A 42 4.03 5.55 3.54
C ILE A 42 4.13 4.66 4.79
N ARG A 43 5.35 4.42 5.29
CA ARG A 43 5.57 3.62 6.51
C ARG A 43 5.01 4.31 7.76
N ALA A 44 5.16 5.63 7.89
CA ALA A 44 4.52 6.39 8.97
C ALA A 44 2.99 6.33 8.90
N MET A 45 2.43 6.44 7.68
CA MET A 45 1.00 6.28 7.45
C MET A 45 0.52 4.88 7.87
N ALA A 46 1.27 3.83 7.53
CA ALA A 46 0.96 2.47 7.94
C ALA A 46 0.86 2.32 9.45
N LEU A 47 1.81 2.91 10.20
CA LEU A 47 1.75 2.94 11.66
C LEU A 47 0.50 3.68 12.17
N ARG A 48 0.19 4.84 11.58
CA ARG A 48 -0.98 5.66 11.94
C ARG A 48 -2.30 4.92 11.77
N ILE A 49 -2.44 4.09 10.73
CA ILE A 49 -3.67 3.34 10.43
C ILE A 49 -3.66 1.90 10.96
N GLY A 50 -2.68 1.53 11.79
CA GLY A 50 -2.58 0.20 12.42
C GLY A 50 -2.26 -0.94 11.44
N VAL A 51 -1.56 -0.65 10.34
CA VAL A 51 -1.13 -1.64 9.34
C VAL A 51 0.36 -1.97 9.53
N HIS A 52 0.70 -3.26 9.52
CA HIS A 52 2.09 -3.69 9.59
C HIS A 52 2.92 -3.09 8.44
N ALA A 53 4.16 -2.71 8.76
CA ALA A 53 5.08 -2.00 7.87
C ALA A 53 5.07 -2.58 6.44
N PRO A 54 4.86 -1.73 5.42
CA PRO A 54 4.89 -2.16 4.03
C PRO A 54 6.34 -2.44 3.57
N SER A 55 6.50 -3.40 2.67
CA SER A 55 7.76 -3.61 1.96
C SER A 55 7.95 -2.54 0.88
N ASP A 56 9.16 -2.44 0.35
CA ASP A 56 9.47 -1.48 -0.73
C ASP A 56 8.65 -1.75 -1.99
N THR A 57 8.35 -3.02 -2.29
CA THR A 57 7.42 -3.39 -3.36
C THR A 57 6.04 -2.82 -3.12
N THR A 58 5.51 -2.89 -1.90
CA THR A 58 4.21 -2.30 -1.55
C THR A 58 4.27 -0.78 -1.62
N CYS A 59 5.34 -0.13 -1.15
CA CYS A 59 5.50 1.32 -1.28
C CYS A 59 5.49 1.77 -2.75
N ARG A 60 6.14 1.02 -3.64
CA ARG A 60 6.10 1.27 -5.09
C ARG A 60 4.68 1.12 -5.64
N GLN A 61 3.94 0.09 -5.24
CA GLN A 61 2.55 -0.11 -5.65
C GLN A 61 1.64 1.04 -5.19
N VAL A 62 1.84 1.58 -3.97
CA VAL A 62 1.11 2.77 -3.50
C VAL A 62 1.31 3.93 -4.47
N ARG A 63 2.55 4.24 -4.84
CA ARG A 63 2.84 5.33 -5.79
C ARG A 63 2.23 5.10 -7.16
N VAL A 64 2.27 3.87 -7.66
CA VAL A 64 1.64 3.52 -8.95
C VAL A 64 0.13 3.75 -8.90
N LEU A 65 -0.52 3.40 -7.79
CA LEU A 65 -1.97 3.62 -7.61
C LEU A 65 -2.35 5.10 -7.54
N MET A 66 -1.46 5.97 -7.08
CA MET A 66 -1.68 7.42 -6.99
C MET A 66 -1.38 8.16 -8.30
N LEU A 67 -0.97 7.46 -9.36
CA LEU A 67 -0.86 8.03 -10.71
C LEU A 67 -2.21 8.07 -11.45
N HIS A 68 -3.23 7.39 -10.92
CA HIS A 68 -4.57 7.27 -11.49
C HIS A 68 -5.59 8.01 -10.62
#